data_AF-A0A1J0TVJ8-F1
#
_entry.id   AF-A0A1J0TVJ8-F1
#
_cell.length_a   1.000
_cell.length_b   1.000
_cell.length_c   1.000
_cell.angle_alpha   90.00
_cell.angle_beta   90.00
_cell.angle_gamma   90.00
#
_symmetry.space_group_name_H-M   'P 1'
#
loop_
_entity.id
_entity.type
_entity.pdbx_description
1 polymer ?
#
loop_
_entity_poly.entity_id
_entity_poly.type
_entity_poly.pdbx_seq_one_letter_code
_entity_poly.pdbx_strand_id
1 'polypeptide(L)'
;MTPQKRGLIPDPERARILTAMRARDDAEVELRAAVVAGLLAGGSVREMADLTGMSTNTIQRWGREGGWPSPAQKAARAAKRAEVEDWDARIDAATRALEHLDPTDRDPR
;
A
#
# COMPACT_ATOMS: atom_id res chain seq x y z
N MET A 1 -44.22 -29.02 16.72
CA MET A 1 -42.85 -28.50 16.58
C MET A 1 -41.90 -29.70 16.62
N THR A 2 -41.37 -30.13 15.48
CA THR A 2 -40.51 -31.32 15.41
C THR A 2 -39.20 -31.02 16.15
N PRO A 3 -38.77 -31.84 17.13
CA PRO A 3 -37.56 -31.56 17.89
C PRO A 3 -36.35 -31.53 16.94
N GLN A 4 -35.63 -30.41 16.86
CA GLN A 4 -34.35 -30.39 16.18
C GLN A 4 -33.37 -31.28 16.96
N LYS A 5 -32.84 -32.33 16.30
CA LYS A 5 -31.75 -33.14 16.86
C LYS A 5 -30.53 -32.22 17.06
N ARG A 6 -30.29 -31.80 18.30
CA ARG A 6 -29.10 -31.03 18.68
C ARG A 6 -27.84 -31.74 18.17
N GLY A 7 -26.98 -31.01 17.44
CA GLY A 7 -25.62 -31.46 17.12
C GLY A 7 -25.35 -31.96 15.70
N LEU A 8 -26.34 -32.04 14.81
CA LEU A 8 -26.11 -32.41 13.41
C LEU A 8 -26.67 -31.35 12.45
N ILE A 9 -25.77 -30.73 11.67
CA ILE A 9 -26.14 -29.93 10.50
C ILE A 9 -26.74 -30.90 9.46
N PRO A 10 -27.98 -30.67 8.97
CA PRO A 10 -28.57 -31.48 7.91
C PRO A 10 -27.69 -31.47 6.65
N ASP A 11 -27.60 -32.61 5.96
CA ASP A 11 -26.76 -32.76 4.77
C ASP A 11 -26.94 -31.68 3.68
N PRO A 12 -28.16 -31.22 3.32
CA PRO A 12 -28.29 -30.13 2.34
C PRO A 12 -27.65 -28.82 2.83
N GLU A 13 -27.81 -28.48 4.12
CA GLU A 13 -27.20 -27.27 4.68
C GLU A 13 -25.68 -27.42 4.83
N ARG A 14 -25.20 -28.61 5.16
CA ARG A 14 -23.76 -28.92 5.16
C ARG A 14 -23.16 -28.70 3.77
N ALA A 15 -23.81 -29.21 2.72
CA ALA A 15 -23.36 -29.03 1.34
C ALA A 15 -23.32 -27.54 0.96
N ARG A 16 -24.38 -26.79 1.29
CA ARG A 16 -24.45 -25.34 1.04
C ARG A 16 -23.32 -24.57 1.73
N ILE A 17 -23.02 -24.88 2.99
CA ILE A 17 -21.92 -24.26 3.73
C ILE A 17 -20.58 -24.56 3.06
N LEU A 18 -20.32 -25.81 2.70
CA LEU A 18 -19.06 -26.19 2.03
C LEU A 18 -18.90 -25.51 0.66
N THR A 19 -19.98 -25.38 -0.11
CA THR A 19 -19.97 -24.63 -1.37
C THR A 19 -19.69 -23.14 -1.12
N ALA A 20 -20.34 -22.53 -0.13
CA ALA A 20 -20.11 -21.13 0.20
C ALA A 20 -18.67 -20.86 0.68
N MET A 21 -18.07 -21.80 1.43
CA MET A 21 -16.66 -21.71 1.83
C MET A 21 -15.72 -21.72 0.63
N ARG A 22 -15.93 -22.63 -0.33
CA ARG A 22 -15.13 -22.66 -1.57
C ARG A 22 -15.28 -21.37 -2.36
N ALA A 23 -16.51 -20.89 -2.55
CA ALA A 23 -16.76 -19.65 -3.27
C ALA A 23 -16.09 -18.42 -2.59
N ARG A 24 -16.06 -18.40 -1.25
CA ARG A 24 -15.33 -17.37 -0.50
C ARG A 24 -13.83 -17.46 -0.75
N ASP A 25 -13.27 -18.66 -0.69
CA ASP A 25 -11.82 -18.86 -0.87
C ASP A 25 -11.40 -18.48 -2.31
N ASP A 26 -12.19 -18.84 -3.32
CA ASP A 26 -11.98 -18.43 -4.72
C ASP A 26 -12.05 -16.90 -4.88
N ALA A 27 -13.03 -16.25 -4.24
CA ALA A 27 -13.17 -14.80 -4.26
C ALA A 27 -12.00 -14.09 -3.55
N GLU A 28 -11.44 -14.68 -2.48
CA GLU A 28 -10.27 -14.13 -1.79
C GLU A 28 -9.01 -14.19 -2.68
N VAL A 29 -8.83 -15.28 -3.43
CA VAL A 29 -7.74 -15.42 -4.40
C VAL A 29 -7.83 -14.33 -5.47
N GLU A 30 -9.02 -14.12 -6.04
CA GLU A 30 -9.24 -13.08 -7.05
C GLU A 30 -9.03 -11.67 -6.48
N LEU A 31 -9.59 -11.38 -5.30
CA LEU A 31 -9.41 -10.08 -4.64
C LEU A 31 -7.93 -9.78 -4.40
N ARG A 32 -7.17 -10.77 -3.93
CA ARG A 32 -5.73 -10.63 -3.71
C ARG A 32 -5.00 -10.34 -5.03
N ALA A 33 -5.33 -11.04 -6.11
CA ALA A 33 -4.75 -10.80 -7.43
C ALA A 33 -5.06 -9.37 -7.94
N ALA A 34 -6.31 -8.92 -7.79
CA ALA A 34 -6.74 -7.58 -8.17
C ALA A 34 -6.01 -6.48 -7.38
N VAL A 35 -5.83 -6.67 -6.07
CA VAL A 35 -5.06 -5.73 -5.22
C VAL A 35 -3.61 -5.61 -5.72
N VAL A 36 -2.95 -6.73 -5.98
CA VAL A 36 -1.57 -6.72 -6.51
C VAL A 36 -1.51 -6.02 -7.86
N ALA A 37 -2.43 -6.33 -8.78
CA ALA A 37 -2.48 -5.73 -10.10
C ALA A 37 -2.66 -4.20 -10.03
N GLY A 38 -3.56 -3.71 -9.18
CA GLY A 38 -3.78 -2.27 -9.00
C GLY A 38 -2.56 -1.55 -8.40
N LEU A 39 -1.85 -2.18 -7.45
CA LEU A 39 -0.61 -1.63 -6.91
C LEU A 39 0.51 -1.57 -7.97
N LEU A 40 0.62 -2.60 -8.82
CA LEU A 40 1.59 -2.62 -9.92
C LEU A 40 1.26 -1.59 -11.01
N ALA A 41 -0.03 -1.31 -11.23
CA ALA A 41 -0.50 -0.24 -12.11
C ALA A 41 -0.24 1.18 -11.56
N GLY A 42 0.28 1.31 -10.32
CA GLY A 42 0.67 2.58 -9.71
C GLY A 42 -0.28 3.09 -8.64
N GLY A 43 -1.34 2.35 -8.31
CA GLY A 43 -2.24 2.69 -7.20
C GLY A 43 -1.49 2.76 -5.86
N SER A 44 -1.89 3.70 -5.00
CA SER A 44 -1.30 3.83 -3.68
C SER A 44 -1.93 2.86 -2.67
N VAL A 45 -1.16 2.47 -1.65
CA VAL A 45 -1.66 1.63 -0.53
C VAL A 45 -2.82 2.32 0.18
N ARG A 46 -2.81 3.65 0.27
CA ARG A 46 -3.85 4.43 0.93
C ARG A 46 -5.16 4.38 0.15
N GLU A 47 -5.13 4.69 -1.14
CA GLU A 47 -6.33 4.61 -1.99
C GLU A 47 -6.90 3.18 -2.01
N MET A 48 -6.04 2.16 -2.03
CA MET A 48 -6.48 0.78 -1.92
C MET A 48 -7.15 0.47 -0.59
N ALA A 49 -6.66 1.01 0.53
CA ALA A 49 -7.27 0.83 1.84
C ALA A 49 -8.64 1.51 1.92
N ASP A 50 -8.74 2.72 1.39
CA ASP A 50 -10.00 3.48 1.33
C ASP A 50 -11.04 2.78 0.44
N LEU A 51 -10.61 2.21 -0.70
CA LEU A 51 -11.49 1.48 -1.63
C LEU A 51 -11.98 0.14 -1.08
N THR A 52 -11.07 -0.65 -0.49
CA THR A 52 -11.36 -2.04 -0.08
C THR A 52 -11.84 -2.17 1.36
N GLY A 53 -11.66 -1.13 2.18
CA GLY A 53 -11.85 -1.20 3.63
C GLY A 53 -10.81 -2.07 4.35
N MET A 54 -9.78 -2.54 3.66
CA MET A 54 -8.75 -3.39 4.24
C MET A 54 -7.69 -2.57 4.96
N SER A 55 -7.02 -3.20 5.93
CA SER A 55 -5.86 -2.58 6.57
C SER A 55 -4.72 -2.38 5.56
N THR A 56 -4.01 -1.26 5.68
CA THR A 56 -2.82 -0.95 4.89
C THR A 56 -1.75 -2.04 5.01
N ASN A 57 -1.63 -2.67 6.18
CA ASN A 57 -0.71 -3.78 6.43
C ASN A 57 -1.03 -4.99 5.55
N THR A 58 -2.31 -5.39 5.45
CA THR A 58 -2.73 -6.51 4.60
C THR A 58 -2.43 -6.23 3.13
N ILE A 59 -2.74 -5.02 2.65
CA ILE A 59 -2.47 -4.60 1.27
C ILE A 59 -0.96 -4.63 0.99
N GLN A 60 -0.13 -4.12 1.90
CA GLN A 60 1.33 -4.17 1.74
C GLN A 60 1.87 -5.59 1.73
N ARG A 61 1.39 -6.46 2.62
CA ARG A 61 1.78 -7.87 2.65
C ARG A 61 1.47 -8.55 1.32
N TRP A 62 0.22 -8.46 0.85
CA TRP A 62 -0.19 -9.04 -0.42
C TRP A 62 0.57 -8.45 -1.60
N GLY A 63 0.77 -7.13 -1.63
CA GLY A 63 1.58 -6.45 -2.63
C GLY A 63 3.00 -7.02 -2.70
N ARG A 64 3.68 -7.13 -1.56
CA ARG A 64 5.06 -7.67 -1.50
C ARG A 64 5.14 -9.11 -1.98
N GLU A 65 4.20 -9.96 -1.54
CA GLU A 65 4.11 -11.35 -2.00
C GLU A 65 3.82 -11.44 -3.50
N GLY A 66 3.11 -10.46 -4.07
CA GLY A 66 2.79 -10.35 -5.49
C GLY A 66 3.82 -9.58 -6.34
N GLY A 67 4.99 -9.25 -5.78
CA GLY A 67 6.07 -8.58 -6.52
C GLY A 67 5.98 -7.05 -6.60
N TRP A 68 5.07 -6.42 -5.85
CA TRP A 68 5.05 -4.97 -5.66
C TRP A 68 6.03 -4.54 -4.55
N PRO A 69 6.77 -3.43 -4.72
CA PRO A 69 6.86 -2.60 -5.92
C PRO A 69 7.64 -3.27 -7.03
N SER A 70 7.24 -3.03 -8.28
CA SER A 70 7.97 -3.53 -9.45
C SER A 70 9.38 -2.92 -9.56
N PRO A 71 10.32 -3.56 -10.26
CA PRO A 71 11.65 -2.99 -10.50
C PRO A 71 11.59 -1.58 -11.13
N ALA A 72 10.66 -1.37 -12.08
CA ALA A 72 10.44 -0.06 -12.71
C ALA A 72 9.95 0.98 -11.69
N GLN A 73 9.01 0.62 -10.81
CA GLN A 73 8.55 1.52 -9.73
C GLN A 73 9.68 1.85 -8.75
N LYS A 74 10.53 0.87 -8.43
CA LYS A 74 11.72 1.10 -7.57
C LYS A 74 12.70 2.07 -8.24
N ALA A 75 12.98 1.88 -9.52
CA ALA A 75 13.85 2.77 -10.30
C ALA A 75 13.28 4.20 -10.37
N ALA A 76 12.00 4.34 -10.66
CA ALA A 76 11.33 5.65 -10.70
C ALA A 76 11.41 6.37 -9.34
N ARG A 77 11.17 5.64 -8.23
CA ARG A 77 11.32 6.20 -6.88
C ARG A 77 12.77 6.60 -6.57
N ALA A 78 13.74 5.81 -7.01
CA ALA A 78 15.16 6.13 -6.82
C ALA A 78 15.57 7.37 -7.61
N ALA A 79 15.16 7.47 -8.87
CA ALA A 79 15.40 8.66 -9.70
C ALA A 79 14.77 9.91 -9.08
N LYS A 80 13.53 9.81 -8.58
CA LYS A 80 12.87 10.96 -7.93
C LYS A 80 13.60 11.39 -6.66
N ARG A 81 14.11 10.45 -5.86
CA ARG A 81 14.92 10.80 -4.69
C ARG A 81 16.21 11.52 -5.06
N ALA A 82 16.92 11.04 -6.08
CA ALA A 82 18.13 11.71 -6.57
C ALA A 82 17.84 13.15 -7.03
N GLU A 83 16.74 13.36 -7.75
CA GLU A 83 16.31 14.71 -8.16
C GLU A 83 16.03 15.63 -6.95
N VAL A 84 15.40 15.10 -5.91
CA VAL A 84 15.13 15.85 -4.66
C VAL A 84 16.42 16.17 -3.93
N GLU A 85 17.32 15.20 -3.77
CA GLU A 85 18.64 15.39 -3.13
C GLU A 85 19.48 16.45 -3.87
N ASP A 86 19.47 16.42 -5.21
CA ASP A 86 20.15 17.44 -6.03
C ASP A 86 19.55 18.84 -5.81
N TRP A 87 18.23 18.93 -5.68
CA TRP A 87 17.55 20.20 -5.41
C TRP A 87 17.89 20.72 -4.00
N ASP A 88 17.87 19.84 -2.99
CA ASP A 88 18.21 20.19 -1.61
C ASP A 88 19.67 20.68 -1.53
N ALA A 89 20.60 20.01 -2.22
CA ALA A 89 21.99 20.42 -2.27
C ALA A 89 22.18 21.81 -2.92
N ARG A 90 21.38 22.15 -3.95
CA ARG A 90 21.39 23.47 -4.58
C ARG A 90 20.88 24.54 -3.64
N ILE A 91 19.80 24.26 -2.92
CA ILE A 91 19.25 25.16 -1.90
C ILE A 91 20.27 25.39 -0.79
N ASP A 92 20.91 24.34 -0.29
CA ASP A 92 21.92 24.45 0.76
C ASP A 92 23.15 25.24 0.30
N ALA A 93 23.56 25.09 -0.96
CA ALA A 93 24.64 25.88 -1.54
C ALA A 93 24.26 27.36 -1.69
N ALA A 94 23.03 27.65 -2.13
CA ALA A 94 22.52 29.02 -2.25
C ALA A 94 22.39 29.69 -0.87
N THR A 95 21.86 28.97 0.13
CA THR A 95 21.76 29.44 1.52
C THR A 95 23.13 29.80 2.07
N ARG A 96 24.13 28.92 1.91
CA ARG A 96 25.52 29.20 2.33
C ARG A 96 26.13 30.40 1.60
N ALA A 97 25.87 30.56 0.31
CA ALA A 97 26.36 31.71 -0.44
C ALA A 97 25.73 33.02 0.06
N LEU A 98 24.43 33.00 0.40
CA LEU A 98 23.74 34.14 0.99
C LEU A 98 24.32 34.52 2.36
N GLU A 99 24.60 33.53 3.22
CA GLU A 99 25.24 33.75 4.52
C GLU A 99 26.62 34.43 4.40
N HIS A 100 27.35 34.20 3.31
CA HIS A 100 28.63 34.85 3.05
C HIS A 100 28.49 36.25 2.41
N LEU A 101 27.36 36.53 1.75
CA LEU A 101 27.06 37.81 1.11
C LEU A 101 26.41 38.83 2.05
N ASP A 102 26.03 38.41 3.27
CA ASP A 102 25.53 39.28 4.33
C ASP A 102 26.54 39.50 5.49
N PRO A 103 27.69 40.17 5.26
CA PRO A 103 28.58 40.59 6.33
C PRO A 103 28.14 41.90 7.00
N THR A 104 26.99 42.49 6.64
CA THR A 104 26.60 43.85 7.05
C THR A 104 25.21 43.87 7.71
N ASP A 105 25.07 43.26 8.89
CA ASP A 105 24.16 43.73 9.96
C ASP A 105 24.29 42.88 11.24
N ARG A 106 25.52 42.80 11.77
CA ARG A 106 25.72 42.56 13.21
C ARG A 106 26.41 43.78 13.80
N ASP A 107 25.67 44.89 13.89
CA ASP A 107 26.05 46.00 14.76
C ASP A 107 25.33 45.84 16.11
N PRO A 108 26.04 45.46 17.19
CA PRO A 108 25.53 45.58 18.54
C PRO A 108 25.94 46.93 19.11
N ARG A 109 25.13 47.98 18.90
CA ARG A 109 25.16 49.20 19.71
C ARG A 109 23.78 49.74 19.99
#